data_AF-A0A3R6N9B0-F1
#
_entry.id   AF-A0A3R6N9B0-F1
#
_cell.length_a   1.000
_cell.length_b   1.000
_cell.length_c   1.000
_cell.angle_alpha   90.00
_cell.angle_beta   90.00
_cell.angle_gamma   90.00
#
_symmetry.space_group_name_H-M   'P 1'
#
loop_
_entity.id
_entity.type
_entity.pdbx_description
1 polymer ?
#
loop_
_entity_poly.entity_id
_entity_poly.type
_entity_poly.pdbx_seq_one_letter_code
_entity_poly.pdbx_strand_id
1 'polypeptide(L)'
;MTAIDQKQINKQQTNRYEKYYRQIGLNIAYYRKLRGMSQMALAEATDLSRTHISNIEAPNMKTSLSLESLFDIAGVLQVAPRALLDFRDEKPQDFHE
;
A
#
# COMPACT_ATOMS: atom_id res chain seq x y z
N MET A 1 12.90 -26.69 -21.59
CA MET A 1 11.73 -26.33 -20.74
C MET A 1 10.67 -25.67 -21.59
N THR A 2 9.42 -26.11 -21.49
CA THR A 2 8.30 -25.55 -22.27
C THR A 2 7.76 -24.28 -21.61
N ALA A 3 7.13 -23.42 -22.40
CA ALA A 3 6.54 -22.15 -21.94
C ALA A 3 5.50 -22.30 -20.79
N ILE A 4 5.08 -23.53 -20.50
CA ILE A 4 4.18 -23.87 -19.39
C ILE A 4 4.90 -23.77 -18.03
N ASP A 5 6.19 -24.11 -17.96
CA ASP A 5 7.00 -24.00 -16.73
C ASP A 5 7.25 -22.54 -16.33
N GLN A 6 7.46 -21.65 -17.32
CA GLN A 6 7.70 -20.24 -17.06
C GLN A 6 6.49 -19.53 -16.42
N LYS A 7 5.27 -19.99 -16.73
CA LYS A 7 4.02 -19.43 -16.19
C LYS A 7 3.76 -19.85 -14.73
N GLN A 8 4.35 -20.96 -14.28
CA GLN A 8 4.31 -21.41 -12.88
C GLN A 8 5.40 -20.74 -12.04
N ILE A 9 6.60 -20.53 -12.61
CA ILE A 9 7.73 -19.89 -11.91
C ILE A 9 7.44 -18.42 -11.55
N ASN A 10 6.67 -17.69 -12.36
CA ASN A 10 6.27 -16.31 -12.06
C ASN A 10 5.16 -16.18 -11.00
N LYS A 11 4.58 -17.28 -10.52
CA LYS A 11 3.49 -17.26 -9.53
C LYS A 11 3.99 -17.14 -8.08
N GLN A 12 5.30 -17.23 -7.84
CA GLN A 12 5.91 -17.38 -6.51
C GLN A 12 7.11 -16.46 -6.22
N GLN A 13 7.28 -15.34 -6.93
CA GLN A 13 8.01 -14.23 -6.31
C GLN A 13 7.04 -13.45 -5.43
N THR A 14 6.76 -13.97 -4.24
CA THR A 14 6.21 -13.18 -3.15
C THR A 14 7.13 -11.98 -2.96
N ASN A 15 6.60 -10.77 -3.19
CA ASN A 15 7.36 -9.56 -2.98
C ASN A 15 7.83 -9.56 -1.51
N ARG A 16 9.15 -9.51 -1.26
CA ARG A 16 9.74 -9.56 0.10
C ARG A 16 9.10 -8.55 1.05
N TYR A 17 8.52 -7.48 0.51
CA TYR A 17 7.88 -6.41 1.26
C TYR A 17 6.35 -6.42 1.21
N GLU A 18 5.72 -7.52 0.77
CA GLU A 18 4.25 -7.63 0.63
C GLU A 18 3.51 -7.29 1.94
N LYS A 19 4.01 -7.76 3.09
CA LYS A 19 3.47 -7.44 4.41
C LYS A 19 3.47 -5.93 4.68
N TYR A 20 4.57 -5.25 4.38
CA TYR A 20 4.71 -3.80 4.56
C TYR A 20 3.75 -3.03 3.65
N TYR A 21 3.71 -3.38 2.36
CA TYR A 21 2.79 -2.74 1.41
C TYR A 21 1.33 -2.91 1.84
N ARG A 22 0.94 -4.11 2.27
CA ARG A 22 -0.38 -4.37 2.83
C ARG A 22 -0.68 -3.49 4.04
N GLN A 23 0.27 -3.36 4.98
CA GLN A 23 0.07 -2.53 6.16
C GLN A 23 -0.05 -1.04 5.82
N ILE A 24 0.75 -0.55 4.86
CA ILE A 24 0.65 0.82 4.34
C ILE A 24 -0.75 1.05 3.74
N GLY A 25 -1.24 0.15 2.91
CA GLY A 25 -2.59 0.22 2.32
C GLY A 25 -3.69 0.27 3.37
N LEU A 26 -3.59 -0.55 4.42
CA LEU A 26 -4.52 -0.55 5.55
C LEU A 26 -4.48 0.78 6.34
N ASN A 27 -3.29 1.31 6.59
CA ASN A 27 -3.10 2.59 7.28
C ASN A 27 -3.70 3.75 6.46
N ILE A 28 -3.47 3.77 5.14
CA ILE A 28 -4.07 4.76 4.23
C ILE A 28 -5.60 4.67 4.28
N ALA A 29 -6.17 3.47 4.15
CA ALA A 29 -7.61 3.26 4.23
C ALA A 29 -8.21 3.70 5.57
N TYR A 30 -7.48 3.45 6.66
CA TYR A 30 -7.87 3.87 8.01
C TYR A 30 -7.95 5.40 8.13
N TYR A 31 -6.87 6.12 7.80
CA TYR A 31 -6.86 7.58 7.90
C TYR A 31 -7.80 8.24 6.89
N ARG A 32 -7.95 7.68 5.69
CA ARG A 32 -8.95 8.14 4.71
C ARG A 32 -10.37 8.09 5.29
N LYS A 33 -10.73 6.97 5.94
CA LYS A 33 -12.04 6.83 6.59
C LYS A 33 -12.21 7.78 7.77
N LEU A 34 -11.18 8.01 8.57
CA LEU A 34 -11.22 9.01 9.65
C LEU A 34 -11.44 10.44 9.12
N ARG A 35 -10.92 10.75 7.92
CA ARG A 35 -11.13 12.04 7.24
C ARG A 35 -12.48 12.12 6.50
N GLY A 36 -13.30 11.07 6.56
CA GLY A 36 -14.61 11.02 5.88
C GLY A 36 -14.51 10.97 4.35
N MET A 37 -13.35 10.64 3.79
CA MET A 37 -13.12 10.68 2.34
C MET A 37 -13.47 9.35 1.69
N SER A 38 -14.09 9.40 0.50
CA SER A 38 -14.20 8.23 -0.38
C SER A 38 -12.86 7.96 -1.07
N GLN A 39 -12.67 6.76 -1.64
CA GLN A 39 -11.48 6.48 -2.47
C GLN A 39 -11.40 7.41 -3.69
N MET A 40 -12.55 7.80 -4.25
CA MET A 40 -12.58 8.76 -5.37
C MET A 40 -12.12 10.15 -4.91
N ALA A 41 -12.60 10.60 -3.74
CA ALA A 41 -12.20 11.90 -3.21
C ALA A 41 -10.71 11.96 -2.87
N LEU A 42 -10.13 10.87 -2.35
CA LEU A 42 -8.69 10.79 -2.14
C LEU A 42 -7.93 10.83 -3.48
N ALA A 43 -8.39 10.04 -4.45
CA ALA A 43 -7.79 9.97 -5.78
C ALA A 43 -7.74 11.35 -6.46
N GLU A 44 -8.87 12.08 -6.47
CA GLU A 44 -8.97 13.45 -6.99
C GLU A 44 -8.02 14.42 -6.27
N ALA A 45 -7.93 14.33 -4.94
CA ALA A 45 -7.09 15.22 -4.15
C ALA A 45 -5.58 14.97 -4.30
N THR A 46 -5.18 13.77 -4.74
CA THR A 46 -3.77 13.38 -4.93
C THR A 46 -3.37 13.29 -6.41
N ASP A 47 -4.26 13.66 -7.35
CA ASP A 47 -4.07 13.44 -8.79
C ASP A 47 -3.71 11.97 -9.16
N LEU A 48 -4.28 11.01 -8.40
CA LEU A 48 -4.13 9.59 -8.65
C LEU A 48 -5.40 9.03 -9.26
N SER A 49 -5.30 7.93 -10.00
CA SER A 49 -6.52 7.25 -10.45
C SER A 49 -7.21 6.56 -9.27
N ARG A 50 -8.55 6.56 -9.27
CA ARG A 50 -9.35 5.80 -8.30
C ARG A 50 -8.97 4.32 -8.25
N THR A 51 -8.66 3.72 -9.41
CA THR A 51 -8.18 2.33 -9.50
C THR A 51 -6.86 2.15 -8.78
N HIS A 52 -5.93 3.11 -8.86
CA HIS A 52 -4.67 3.07 -8.14
C HIS A 52 -4.90 3.12 -6.63
N ILE A 53 -5.71 4.06 -6.12
CA ILE A 53 -6.10 4.12 -4.70
C ILE A 53 -6.76 2.80 -4.24
N SER A 54 -7.69 2.26 -5.03
CA SER A 54 -8.34 0.99 -4.71
C SER A 54 -7.35 -0.19 -4.65
N ASN A 55 -6.33 -0.21 -5.50
CA ASN A 55 -5.31 -1.24 -5.50
C ASN A 55 -4.34 -1.10 -4.32
N ILE A 56 -4.00 0.13 -3.93
CA ILE A 56 -3.18 0.42 -2.75
C ILE A 56 -3.87 -0.08 -1.49
N GLU A 57 -5.16 0.22 -1.32
CA GLU A 57 -5.91 -0.14 -0.11
C GLU A 57 -6.39 -1.61 -0.07
N ALA A 58 -6.14 -2.38 -1.13
CA ALA A 58 -6.59 -3.77 -1.22
C ALA A 58 -5.78 -4.69 -0.27
N PRO A 59 -6.40 -5.72 0.34
CA PRO A 59 -5.71 -6.66 1.23
C PRO A 59 -4.53 -7.40 0.59
N ASN A 60 -4.56 -7.54 -0.74
CA ASN A 60 -3.55 -8.20 -1.56
C ASN A 60 -2.94 -7.16 -2.50
N MET A 61 -2.45 -6.03 -1.96
CA MET A 61 -1.94 -4.89 -2.71
C MET A 61 -1.02 -5.36 -3.85
N LYS A 62 -1.49 -5.20 -5.11
CA LYS A 62 -0.79 -5.68 -6.31
C LYS A 62 0.08 -4.62 -6.98
N THR A 63 0.13 -3.43 -6.40
CA THR A 63 0.69 -2.23 -7.03
C THR A 63 1.75 -1.63 -6.13
N SER A 64 2.86 -1.19 -6.73
CA SER A 64 3.88 -0.43 -6.02
C SER A 64 3.39 0.99 -5.76
N LEU A 65 3.69 1.51 -4.57
CA LEU A 65 3.44 2.90 -4.18
C LEU A 65 4.79 3.64 -4.15
N SER A 66 4.91 4.78 -4.83
CA SER A 66 6.09 5.63 -4.72
C SER A 66 6.09 6.43 -3.42
N LEU A 67 7.25 6.96 -3.02
CA LEU A 67 7.35 7.81 -1.85
C LEU A 67 6.66 9.16 -2.06
N GLU A 68 6.68 9.69 -3.27
CA GLU A 68 5.95 10.91 -3.66
C GLU A 68 4.45 10.72 -3.42
N SER A 69 3.86 9.66 -3.96
CA SER A 69 2.45 9.33 -3.72
C SER A 69 2.14 9.11 -2.24
N LEU A 70 3.05 8.48 -1.50
CA LEU A 70 2.90 8.30 -0.05
C LEU A 70 2.84 9.67 0.67
N PHE A 71 3.71 10.62 0.30
CA PHE A 71 3.76 11.95 0.88
C PHE A 71 2.54 12.79 0.51
N ASP A 72 2.10 12.73 -0.75
CA ASP A 72 0.89 13.43 -1.21
C ASP A 72 -0.35 12.91 -0.47
N ILE A 73 -0.49 11.58 -0.37
CA ILE A 73 -1.57 10.95 0.40
C ILE A 73 -1.49 11.39 1.87
N ALA A 74 -0.33 11.38 2.50
CA ALA A 74 -0.17 11.82 3.88
C ALA A 74 -0.59 13.28 4.07
N GLY A 75 -0.20 14.16 3.14
CA GLY A 75 -0.58 15.58 3.11
C GLY A 75 -2.10 15.77 2.99
N VAL A 76 -2.74 15.11 2.03
CA VAL A 76 -4.20 15.13 1.86
C VAL A 76 -4.91 14.59 3.10
N LEU A 77 -4.39 13.52 3.70
CA LEU A 77 -4.96 12.94 4.91
C LEU A 77 -4.60 13.72 6.19
N GLN A 78 -3.82 14.80 6.12
CA GLN A 78 -3.37 15.62 7.26
C GLN A 78 -2.71 14.79 8.37
N VAL A 79 -1.86 13.85 7.97
CA VAL A 79 -1.04 13.05 8.88
C VAL A 79 0.42 13.13 8.46
N ALA A 80 1.33 12.94 9.42
CA ALA A 80 2.75 12.79 9.09
C ALA A 80 2.97 11.46 8.32
N PRO A 81 3.90 11.38 7.34
CA PRO A 81 4.17 10.14 6.60
C PRO A 81 4.48 8.94 7.51
N ARG A 82 5.12 9.17 8.67
CA ARG A 82 5.39 8.13 9.67
C ARG A 82 4.13 7.40 10.13
N ALA A 83 2.97 8.05 10.11
CA ALA A 83 1.71 7.45 10.51
C ALA A 83 1.21 6.41 9.49
N LEU A 84 1.57 6.57 8.21
CA LEU A 84 1.29 5.57 7.17
C LEU A 84 2.26 4.38 7.27
N LEU A 85 3.44 4.59 7.85
CA LEU A 85 4.48 3.59 8.09
C LEU A 85 4.44 3.00 9.52
N ASP A 86 3.43 3.32 10.32
CA ASP A 86 3.27 2.81 11.68
C ASP A 86 2.69 1.39 11.64
N PHE A 87 3.58 0.40 11.74
CA PHE A 87 3.24 -1.02 11.62
C PHE A 87 2.95 -1.62 12.99
N ARG A 88 1.69 -1.48 13.43
CA ARG A 88 1.24 -1.81 14.80
C ARG A 88 1.37 -3.28 15.21
N ASP A 89 1.53 -4.18 14.23
CA ASP A 89 1.66 -5.62 14.45
C ASP A 89 3.12 -6.09 14.47
N GLU A 90 4.10 -5.19 14.42
CA GLU A 90 5.53 -5.54 14.35
C GLU A 90 6.25 -5.33 15.67
N LYS A 91 6.98 -6.35 16.11
CA LYS A 91 7.83 -6.28 17.30
C LYS A 91 9.27 -6.00 16.86
N PRO A 92 10.07 -5.27 17.65
CA PRO A 92 11.49 -4.98 17.33
C PRO A 92 12.36 -6.22 17.07
N GLN A 93 11.93 -7.39 17.50
CA GLN A 93 12.60 -8.68 17.32
C GLN A 93 12.24 -9.40 16.00
N ASP A 94 11.35 -8.82 15.18
CA ASP A 94 10.98 -9.35 13.86
C ASP A 94 11.97 -8.92 12.74
N PHE A 95 13.01 -8.15 13.08
CA PHE A 95 13.99 -7.57 12.14
C PHE A 95 15.28 -8.40 11.98
N HIS A 96 15.31 -9.64 12.46
CA HIS A 96 16.45 -10.54 12.26
C HIS A 96 16.31 -11.28 10.92
N GLU A 97 16.89 -10.69 9.87
CA GLU A 97 17.30 -11.40 8.66
C GLU A 97 18.72 -11.93 8.76
#